data_AF-A0A937CF11-F1
#
_entry.id   AF-A0A937CF11-F1
#
_cell.length_a   1.000
_cell.length_b   1.000
_cell.length_c   1.000
_cell.angle_alpha   90.00
_cell.angle_beta   90.00
_cell.angle_gamma   90.00
#
_symmetry.space_group_name_H-M   'P 1'
#
loop_
_entity.id
_entity.type
_entity.pdbx_description
1 polymer ?
#
loop_
_entity_poly.entity_id
_entity_poly.type
_entity_poly.pdbx_seq_one_letter_code
_entity_poly.pdbx_strand_id
1 'polypeptide(L)'
;MEQQAQGHANRLEEIHVQADIAESRALYKTFYSGIRWVDALNGTVRPVIAYSFFALYAVVKVMQFSADLPWLLWTEEDQAIFAGIISFYFGQRAMTKVRGGK
;
A
#
# COMPACT_ATOMS: atom_id res chain seq x y z
N MET A 1 16.11 4.00 47.95
CA MET A 1 16.62 2.79 47.25
C MET A 1 15.64 2.30 46.21
N GLU A 2 14.33 2.25 46.48
CA GLU A 2 13.31 1.76 45.53
C GLU A 2 13.09 2.65 44.30
N GLN A 3 13.20 3.99 44.44
CA GLN A 3 13.07 4.91 43.30
C GLN A 3 14.19 4.75 42.25
N GLN A 4 15.40 4.36 42.67
CA GLN A 4 16.50 4.10 41.73
C GLN A 4 16.27 2.78 40.97
N ALA A 5 15.76 1.75 41.65
CA ALA A 5 15.42 0.47 41.01
C ALA A 5 14.29 0.63 39.97
N GLN A 6 13.28 1.45 40.27
CA GLN A 6 12.21 1.79 39.33
C GLN A 6 12.72 2.58 38.12
N GLY A 7 13.65 3.53 38.33
CA GLY A 7 14.28 4.26 37.23
C GLY A 7 15.11 3.38 36.30
N HIS A 8 15.75 2.33 36.84
CA HIS A 8 16.45 1.34 36.03
C HIS A 8 15.51 0.44 35.23
N ALA A 9 14.40 0.00 35.83
CA ALA A 9 13.37 -0.77 35.13
C ALA A 9 12.76 0.01 33.96
N ASN A 10 12.41 1.28 34.18
CA ASN A 10 11.87 2.14 33.12
C ASN A 10 12.88 2.38 31.98
N ARG A 11 14.18 2.49 32.30
CA ARG A 11 15.24 2.63 31.29
C ARG A 11 15.43 1.35 30.47
N LEU A 12 15.32 0.18 31.10
CA LEU A 12 15.40 -1.10 30.40
C LEU A 12 14.21 -1.25 29.44
N GLU A 13 13.01 -0.91 29.90
CA GLU A 13 11.80 -0.91 29.07
C GLU A 13 11.93 0.03 27.86
N GLU A 14 12.45 1.24 28.07
CA GLU A 14 12.71 2.19 26.98
C GLU A 14 13.73 1.63 25.96
N ILE A 15 14.80 0.98 26.42
CA ILE A 15 15.80 0.35 25.53
C ILE A 15 15.16 -0.76 24.69
N HIS A 16 14.29 -1.59 25.28
CA HIS A 16 13.58 -2.63 24.56
C HIS A 16 12.63 -2.04 23.50
N VAL A 17 11.87 -1.00 23.86
CA VAL A 17 10.98 -0.31 22.92
C VAL A 17 11.78 0.31 21.76
N GLN A 18 12.96 0.90 22.04
CA GLN A 18 13.81 1.43 20.98
C GLN A 18 14.42 0.35 20.09
N ALA A 19 14.80 -0.79 20.66
CA ALA A 19 15.29 -1.94 19.90
C ALA A 19 14.22 -2.49 18.95
N ASP A 20 12.98 -2.65 19.42
CA ASP A 20 11.85 -3.12 18.60
C ASP A 20 11.50 -2.14 17.48
N ILE A 21 11.61 -0.83 17.73
CA ILE A 21 11.44 0.21 16.72
C ILE A 21 12.56 0.12 15.67
N ALA A 22 13.81 -0.09 16.10
CA ALA A 22 14.95 -0.22 15.19
C ALA A 22 14.84 -1.48 14.32
N GLU A 23 14.43 -2.60 14.91
CA GLU A 23 14.17 -3.86 14.20
C GLU A 23 13.02 -3.69 13.20
N SER A 24 11.90 -3.11 13.63
CA SER A 24 10.78 -2.81 12.74
C SER A 24 11.20 -1.89 11.60
N ARG A 25 12.01 -0.85 11.86
CA ARG A 25 12.54 0.04 10.80
C ARG A 25 13.49 -0.68 9.85
N ALA A 26 14.31 -1.61 10.34
CA ALA A 26 15.22 -2.40 9.53
C ALA A 26 14.46 -3.40 8.64
N LEU A 27 13.44 -4.06 9.19
CA LEU A 27 12.55 -4.94 8.44
C LEU A 27 11.71 -4.18 7.40
N TYR A 28 11.32 -2.94 7.69
CA TYR A 28 10.59 -2.07 6.76
C TYR A 28 11.47 -1.23 5.83
N LYS A 29 12.80 -1.31 5.92
CA LYS A 29 13.71 -0.77 4.90
C LYS A 29 13.59 -1.64 3.65
N THR A 30 12.54 -1.34 2.89
CA THR A 30 12.40 -1.75 1.50
C THR A 30 13.64 -1.28 0.73
N PHE A 31 14.23 -2.20 -0.04
CA PHE A 31 15.45 -2.04 -0.83
C PHE A 31 15.56 -0.65 -1.48
N TYR A 32 16.30 0.26 -0.83
CA TYR A 32 16.69 1.53 -1.43
C TYR A 32 17.94 1.24 -2.27
N SER A 33 17.78 1.13 -3.58
CA SER A 33 18.86 0.71 -4.49
C SER A 33 19.98 1.75 -4.58
N GLY A 34 19.73 2.99 -4.12
CA GLY A 34 20.66 4.11 -4.21
C GLY A 34 20.72 4.74 -5.61
N ILE A 35 20.00 4.16 -6.58
CA ILE A 35 19.99 4.59 -7.97
C ILE A 35 18.67 5.30 -8.27
N ARG A 36 18.71 6.63 -8.31
CA ARG A 36 17.51 7.49 -8.45
C ARG A 36 16.58 7.13 -9.61
N TRP A 37 17.12 6.64 -10.73
CA TRP A 37 16.29 6.26 -11.88
C TRP A 37 15.60 4.90 -11.70
N VAL A 38 16.22 3.95 -11.00
CA VAL A 38 15.62 2.64 -10.68
C VAL A 38 14.49 2.83 -9.67
N ASP A 39 14.72 3.66 -8.65
CA ASP A 39 13.71 3.96 -7.64
C ASP A 39 12.54 4.77 -8.24
N ALA A 40 12.82 5.68 -9.18
CA ALA A 40 11.78 6.36 -9.95
C ALA A 40 10.98 5.37 -10.83
N LEU A 41 11.65 4.45 -11.52
CA LEU A 41 11.01 3.42 -12.34
C LEU A 41 10.14 2.48 -11.49
N ASN A 42 10.64 2.02 -10.34
CA ASN A 42 9.86 1.25 -9.37
C ASN A 42 8.63 2.01 -8.87
N GLY A 43 8.76 3.34 -8.68
CA GLY A 43 7.63 4.21 -8.37
C GLY A 43 6.54 4.24 -9.46
N THR A 44 6.89 3.94 -10.71
CA THR A 44 5.93 3.89 -11.83
C THR A 44 5.26 2.53 -12.05
N VAL A 45 5.86 1.43 -11.57
CA VAL A 45 5.32 0.07 -11.78
C VAL A 45 3.88 -0.06 -11.26
N ARG A 46 3.59 0.51 -10.09
CA ARG A 46 2.24 0.52 -9.51
C ARG A 46 1.24 1.27 -10.40
N PRO A 47 1.47 2.54 -10.79
CA PRO A 47 0.64 3.25 -11.76
C PRO A 47 0.45 2.51 -13.09
N VAL A 48 1.53 1.97 -13.66
CA VAL A 48 1.48 1.27 -14.96
C VAL A 48 0.54 0.07 -14.87
N ILE A 49 0.71 -0.80 -13.87
CA ILE A 49 -0.15 -1.98 -13.69
C ILE A 49 -1.61 -1.58 -13.47
N ALA A 50 -1.86 -0.56 -12.65
CA ALA A 50 -3.22 -0.07 -12.38
C ALA A 50 -3.91 0.42 -13.66
N TYR A 51 -3.21 1.23 -14.46
CA TYR A 51 -3.73 1.72 -15.73
C TYR A 51 -3.90 0.61 -16.76
N SER A 52 -3.01 -0.38 -16.81
CA SER A 52 -3.16 -1.53 -17.71
C SER A 52 -4.42 -2.34 -17.39
N PHE A 53 -4.68 -2.65 -16.11
CA PHE A 53 -5.91 -3.34 -15.71
C PHE A 53 -7.15 -2.50 -15.96
N PHE A 54 -7.10 -1.20 -15.68
CA PHE A 54 -8.21 -0.29 -15.96
C PHE A 54 -8.50 -0.19 -17.47
N ALA A 55 -7.46 -0.08 -18.30
CA ALA A 55 -7.59 -0.05 -19.75
C ALA A 55 -8.18 -1.35 -20.30
N LEU A 56 -7.70 -2.51 -19.82
CA LEU A 56 -8.26 -3.80 -20.19
C LEU A 56 -9.75 -3.90 -19.82
N TYR A 57 -10.09 -3.50 -18.58
CA TYR A 57 -11.48 -3.44 -18.13
C TYR A 57 -12.33 -2.53 -19.02
N ALA A 58 -11.85 -1.32 -19.33
CA ALA A 58 -12.54 -0.37 -20.19
C ALA A 58 -12.77 -0.94 -21.61
N VAL A 59 -11.77 -1.62 -22.19
CA VAL A 59 -11.91 -2.28 -23.51
C VAL A 59 -12.99 -3.35 -23.47
N VAL A 60 -13.02 -4.21 -22.44
CA VAL A 60 -14.07 -5.23 -22.28
C VAL A 60 -15.45 -4.57 -22.17
N LYS A 61 -15.58 -3.46 -21.44
CA LYS A 61 -16.83 -2.72 -21.32
C LYS A 61 -17.28 -2.09 -22.63
N VAL A 62 -16.35 -1.54 -23.42
CA VAL A 62 -16.66 -1.04 -24.76
C VAL A 62 -17.13 -2.17 -25.69
N MET A 63 -16.53 -3.35 -25.60
CA MET A 63 -16.98 -4.52 -26.38
C MET A 63 -18.38 -5.00 -25.96
N GLN A 64 -18.65 -5.07 -24.66
CA GLN A 64 -19.98 -5.45 -24.13
C GLN A 64 -21.05 -4.43 -24.52
N PHE A 65 -20.73 -3.14 -24.49
CA PHE A 65 -21.62 -2.07 -24.97
C PHE A 65 -21.90 -2.20 -26.47
N SER A 66 -20.87 -2.48 -27.26
CA SER A 66 -21.01 -2.67 -28.71
C SER A 66 -21.80 -3.92 -29.09
N ALA A 67 -21.86 -4.91 -28.20
CA ALA A 67 -22.65 -6.13 -28.37
C ALA A 67 -24.12 -5.98 -27.92
N ASP A 68 -24.55 -4.78 -27.52
CA ASP A 68 -25.90 -4.49 -27.01
C ASP A 68 -26.32 -5.39 -25.84
N LEU A 69 -25.39 -5.58 -24.88
CA LEU A 69 -25.62 -6.34 -23.64
C LEU A 69 -25.69 -5.40 -22.43
N PRO A 70 -26.70 -4.50 -22.33
CA PRO A 70 -26.73 -3.44 -21.33
C PRO A 70 -26.79 -3.96 -19.89
N TRP A 71 -27.39 -5.13 -19.67
CA TRP A 71 -27.46 -5.77 -18.35
C TRP A 71 -26.10 -6.27 -17.83
N LEU A 72 -25.10 -6.43 -18.70
CA LEU A 72 -23.75 -6.89 -18.33
C LEU A 72 -22.77 -5.74 -18.12
N LEU A 73 -23.18 -4.49 -18.36
CA LEU A 73 -22.29 -3.33 -18.27
C LEU A 73 -21.87 -3.02 -16.82
N TRP A 74 -22.74 -3.30 -15.85
CA TRP A 74 -22.51 -2.98 -14.45
C TRP A 74 -23.13 -4.01 -13.51
N THR A 75 -22.37 -5.06 -13.22
CA THR A 75 -22.73 -6.13 -12.30
C THR A 75 -22.05 -5.97 -10.93
N GLU A 76 -22.38 -6.83 -9.97
CA GLU A 76 -21.66 -6.89 -8.69
C GLU A 76 -20.19 -7.27 -8.88
N GLU A 77 -19.88 -8.12 -9.86
CA GLU A 77 -18.50 -8.49 -10.21
C GLU A 77 -17.72 -7.27 -10.72
N ASP A 78 -18.37 -6.42 -11.52
CA ASP A 78 -17.75 -5.18 -12.03
C ASP A 78 -17.45 -4.18 -10.91
N GLN A 79 -18.34 -4.07 -9.93
CA GLN A 79 -18.11 -3.26 -8.74
C GLN A 79 -16.90 -3.77 -7.96
N ALA A 80 -16.78 -5.09 -7.79
CA ALA A 80 -15.64 -5.70 -7.11
C ALA A 80 -14.32 -5.47 -7.88
N ILE A 81 -14.32 -5.64 -9.21
CA ILE A 81 -13.16 -5.38 -10.06
C ILE A 81 -12.76 -3.91 -9.98
N PHE A 82 -13.71 -2.99 -10.13
CA PHE A 82 -13.46 -1.55 -10.07
C PHE A 82 -12.94 -1.14 -8.69
N ALA A 83 -13.57 -1.60 -7.61
CA ALA A 83 -13.11 -1.37 -6.24
C ALA A 83 -11.70 -1.96 -6.03
N GLY A 84 -11.39 -3.11 -6.61
CA GLY A 84 -10.08 -3.75 -6.59
C GLY A 84 -9.01 -2.89 -7.27
N ILE A 85 -9.28 -2.34 -8.46
CA ILE A 85 -8.36 -1.45 -9.19
C ILE A 85 -8.11 -0.16 -8.39
N ILE A 86 -9.16 0.47 -7.87
CA ILE A 86 -9.06 1.68 -7.05
C ILE A 86 -8.28 1.41 -5.76
N SER A 87 -8.59 0.31 -5.07
CA SER A 87 -7.88 -0.13 -3.86
C SER A 87 -6.42 -0.49 -4.16
N PHE A 88 -6.11 -1.05 -5.32
CA PHE A 88 -4.73 -1.32 -5.72
C PHE A 88 -3.93 -0.03 -5.97
N TYR A 89 -4.53 0.95 -6.67
CA TYR A 89 -3.87 2.22 -6.97
C TYR A 89 -3.68 3.09 -5.73
N PHE A 90 -4.72 3.23 -4.91
CA PHE A 90 -4.71 4.10 -3.73
C PHE A 90 -4.38 3.40 -2.41
N GLY A 91 -4.53 2.07 -2.31
CA GLY A 91 -4.50 1.35 -1.02
C GLY A 91 -3.20 1.49 -0.26
N GLN A 92 -2.03 1.45 -0.94
CA GLN A 92 -0.77 1.71 -0.23
C GLN A 92 -0.63 3.18 0.20
N ARG A 93 -1.10 4.15 -0.58
CA ARG A 93 -1.07 5.58 -0.20
C ARG A 93 -2.02 5.88 0.96
N ALA A 94 -3.20 5.26 0.97
CA ALA A 94 -4.18 5.37 2.06
C ALA A 94 -3.65 4.73 3.35
N MET A 95 -3.04 3.53 3.26
CA MET A 95 -2.46 2.85 4.43
C MET A 95 -1.23 3.57 4.99
N THR A 96 -0.37 4.19 4.17
CA THR A 96 0.75 5.00 4.66
C THR A 96 0.26 6.22 5.46
N LYS A 97 -0.86 6.85 5.07
CA LYS A 97 -1.43 8.01 5.78
C LYS A 97 -2.06 7.62 7.12
N VAL A 98 -2.71 6.45 7.19
CA VAL A 98 -3.26 5.91 8.45
C VAL A 98 -2.16 5.51 9.43
N ARG A 99 -1.03 4.99 8.92
CA ARG A 99 0.09 4.55 9.76
C ARG A 99 1.07 5.67 10.14
N GLY A 100 1.12 6.77 9.39
CA GLY A 100 1.87 7.99 9.72
C GLY A 100 1.10 8.99 10.60
N GLY A 101 -0.17 8.68 10.92
CA GLY A 101 -1.01 9.46 11.83
C GLY A 101 -0.98 8.91 13.24
N LYS A 102 0.19 8.96 13.88
CA LYS A 102 0.37 9.02 15.34
C LYS A 102 1.61 9.85 15.62
#